data_AF-A0A2E0F9J2-F1
#
_entry.id   AF-A0A2E0F9J2-F1
#
_cell.length_a   1.000
_cell.length_b   1.000
_cell.length_c   1.000
_cell.angle_alpha   90.00
_cell.angle_beta   90.00
_cell.angle_gamma   90.00
#
_symmetry.space_group_name_H-M   'P 1'
#
loop_
_entity.id
_entity.type
_entity.pdbx_description
1 polymer ?
#
loop_
_entity_poly.entity_id
_entity_poly.type
_entity_poly.pdbx_seq_one_letter_code
_entity_poly.pdbx_strand_id
1 'polypeptide(L)'
;METIYTYTLVSVGLFDSFIVCWDEKWRSILVRPETLINQFIDKEWIPYLQTPPFPEYTSGHSVISRTSAKILTKVLGDNFEFLDTTEEKYGLKARNYKSFIEAADEAAISRIWGGIHYMPAITLGVKQGDKVGDFVLSQLNLIDQSISNK
;
A
#
# COMPACT_ATOMS: atom_id res chain seq x y z
N MET A 1 10.40 -13.42 19.55
CA MET A 1 9.46 -12.33 19.90
C MET A 1 9.38 -11.28 18.80
N GLU A 2 10.50 -10.90 18.19
CA GLU A 2 10.56 -9.92 17.07
C GLU A 2 9.63 -10.24 15.89
N THR A 3 9.58 -11.49 15.41
CA THR A 3 8.69 -11.88 14.30
C THR A 3 7.21 -11.61 14.56
N ILE A 4 6.71 -12.02 15.73
CA ILE A 4 5.31 -11.82 16.12
C ILE A 4 5.03 -10.31 16.26
N TYR A 5 5.95 -9.58 16.90
CA TYR A 5 5.84 -8.13 17.03
C TYR A 5 5.72 -7.42 15.68
N THR A 6 6.59 -7.73 14.72
CA THR A 6 6.54 -7.16 13.36
C THR A 6 5.22 -7.48 12.67
N TYR A 7 4.77 -8.74 12.71
CA TYR A 7 3.51 -9.14 12.08
C TYR A 7 2.30 -8.46 12.74
N THR A 8 2.28 -8.35 14.07
CA THR A 8 1.22 -7.64 14.79
C THR A 8 1.14 -6.18 14.37
N LEU A 9 2.26 -5.44 14.36
CA LEU A 9 2.24 -4.04 13.95
C LEU A 9 1.78 -3.85 12.50
N VAL A 10 2.33 -4.65 11.56
CA VAL A 10 1.97 -4.55 10.15
C VAL A 10 0.49 -4.90 9.95
N SER A 11 0.00 -5.99 10.53
CA SER A 11 -1.40 -6.40 10.38
C SER A 11 -2.39 -5.38 10.95
N VAL A 12 -2.10 -4.77 12.11
CA VAL A 12 -2.91 -3.68 12.66
C VAL A 12 -2.87 -2.45 11.74
N GLY A 13 -1.68 -2.05 11.27
CA GLY A 13 -1.56 -0.91 10.36
C GLY A 13 -2.24 -1.12 9.02
N LEU A 14 -2.22 -2.35 8.50
CA LEU A 14 -2.96 -2.73 7.31
C LEU A 14 -4.47 -2.62 7.52
N PHE A 15 -4.98 -3.12 8.64
CA PHE A 15 -6.40 -3.06 8.97
C PHE A 15 -6.90 -1.60 9.02
N ASP A 16 -6.20 -0.73 9.74
CA ASP A 16 -6.55 0.69 9.82
C ASP A 16 -6.41 1.40 8.46
N SER A 17 -5.40 1.02 7.66
CA SER A 17 -5.22 1.54 6.29
C SER A 17 -6.40 1.23 5.38
N PHE A 18 -6.94 0.01 5.45
CA PHE A 18 -8.14 -0.36 4.71
C PHE A 18 -9.35 0.46 5.14
N ILE A 19 -9.56 0.66 6.45
CA ILE A 19 -10.67 1.46 6.97
C ILE A 19 -10.62 2.88 6.39
N VAL A 20 -9.50 3.59 6.55
CA VAL A 20 -9.40 4.99 6.12
C VAL A 20 -9.39 5.15 4.60
N CYS A 21 -8.87 4.16 3.87
CA CYS A 21 -8.92 4.18 2.41
C CYS A 21 -10.34 3.94 1.90
N TRP A 22 -11.08 2.99 2.48
CA TRP A 22 -12.45 2.71 2.08
C TRP A 22 -13.40 3.84 2.49
N ASP A 23 -13.19 4.49 3.63
CA ASP A 23 -13.91 5.72 3.98
C ASP A 23 -13.80 6.77 2.87
N GLU A 24 -12.58 7.04 2.39
CA GLU A 24 -12.34 8.00 1.31
C GLU A 24 -13.01 7.58 0.00
N LYS A 25 -12.96 6.29 -0.35
CA LYS A 25 -13.60 5.75 -1.55
C LYS A 25 -15.09 6.00 -1.57
N TRP A 26 -15.75 5.78 -0.44
CA TRP A 26 -17.20 5.93 -0.34
C TRP A 26 -17.65 7.36 -0.04
N ARG A 27 -16.74 8.23 0.40
CA ARG A 27 -16.99 9.67 0.53
C ARG A 27 -16.81 10.42 -0.78
N SER A 28 -15.79 10.09 -1.57
CA SER A 28 -15.50 10.77 -2.85
C SER A 28 -16.27 10.19 -4.04
N ILE A 29 -16.55 8.87 -4.03
CA ILE A 29 -17.25 8.13 -5.09
C ILE A 29 -16.70 8.48 -6.49
N LEU A 30 -15.37 8.52 -6.63
CA LEU A 30 -14.73 8.94 -7.87
C LEU A 30 -14.75 7.83 -8.94
N VAL A 31 -15.05 8.22 -10.18
CA VAL A 31 -15.11 7.35 -11.37
C VAL A 31 -13.73 6.87 -11.82
N ARG A 32 -13.66 5.66 -12.37
CA ARG A 32 -12.40 5.03 -12.85
C ARG A 32 -11.97 5.56 -14.22
N PRO A 33 -10.66 5.49 -14.56
CA PRO A 33 -10.14 6.04 -15.82
C PRO A 33 -10.81 5.48 -17.07
N GLU A 34 -11.01 4.15 -17.15
CA GLU A 34 -11.60 3.50 -18.33
C GLU A 34 -12.99 4.05 -18.68
N THR A 35 -13.79 4.42 -17.68
CA THR A 35 -15.14 4.92 -17.93
C THR A 35 -15.09 6.25 -18.66
N LEU A 36 -14.22 7.17 -18.24
CA LEU A 36 -14.11 8.47 -18.88
C LEU A 36 -13.40 8.38 -20.23
N ILE A 37 -12.35 7.56 -20.33
CA ILE A 37 -11.64 7.35 -21.60
C ILE A 37 -12.59 6.76 -22.64
N ASN A 38 -13.35 5.72 -22.30
CA ASN A 38 -14.20 5.03 -23.26
C ASN A 38 -15.44 5.85 -23.65
N GLN A 39 -15.91 6.73 -22.76
CA GLN A 39 -17.06 7.61 -23.05
C GLN A 39 -16.68 8.83 -23.88
N PHE A 40 -15.49 9.41 -23.67
CA PHE A 40 -15.18 10.75 -24.17
C PHE A 40 -13.91 10.86 -25.02
N ILE A 41 -13.06 9.83 -25.08
CA ILE A 41 -11.74 9.89 -25.73
C ILE A 41 -11.60 8.77 -26.77
N ASP A 42 -11.60 7.51 -26.34
CA ASP A 42 -11.38 6.33 -27.17
C ASP A 42 -12.17 5.13 -26.61
N LYS A 43 -13.22 4.72 -27.32
CA LYS A 43 -14.13 3.65 -26.91
C LYS A 43 -13.48 2.26 -26.90
N GLU A 44 -12.42 2.08 -27.68
CA GLU A 44 -11.73 0.80 -27.82
C GLU A 44 -10.53 0.68 -26.86
N TRP A 45 -10.25 1.72 -26.07
CA TRP A 45 -9.19 1.68 -25.08
C TRP A 45 -9.54 0.73 -23.92
N ILE A 46 -8.54 -0.05 -23.49
CA ILE A 46 -8.66 -1.02 -22.40
C ILE A 46 -7.45 -0.86 -21.47
N PRO A 47 -7.64 -0.78 -20.14
CA PRO A 47 -6.52 -0.71 -19.20
C PRO A 47 -5.72 -2.03 -19.21
N TYR A 48 -4.43 -1.96 -18.92
CA TYR A 48 -3.57 -3.14 -18.85
C TYR A 48 -4.02 -4.12 -17.74
N LEU A 49 -4.52 -3.59 -16.62
CA LEU A 49 -5.15 -4.37 -15.57
C LEU A 49 -6.66 -4.17 -15.60
N GLN A 50 -7.42 -5.23 -15.33
CA GLN A 50 -8.85 -5.11 -15.11
C GLN A 50 -9.14 -4.15 -13.94
N THR A 51 -10.04 -3.20 -14.16
CA THR A 51 -10.46 -2.26 -13.11
C THR A 51 -11.17 -3.00 -11.97
N PRO A 52 -10.71 -2.84 -10.71
CA PRO A 52 -11.40 -3.43 -9.56
C PRO A 52 -12.76 -2.76 -9.30
N PRO A 53 -13.76 -3.52 -8.80
CA PRO A 53 -15.15 -3.06 -8.67
C PRO A 53 -15.38 -2.22 -7.40
N PHE A 54 -14.67 -1.10 -7.28
CA PHE A 54 -14.84 -0.12 -6.20
C PHE A 54 -14.37 1.29 -6.64
N PRO A 55 -14.83 2.37 -5.98
CA PRO A 55 -14.49 3.75 -6.34
C PRO A 55 -12.98 4.01 -6.39
N GLU A 56 -12.60 5.00 -7.19
CA GLU A 56 -11.20 5.23 -7.57
C GLU A 56 -10.36 5.80 -6.42
N TYR A 57 -10.80 6.87 -5.77
CA TYR A 57 -9.93 7.66 -4.89
C TYR A 57 -10.09 7.31 -3.40
N THR A 58 -9.03 7.15 -2.59
CA THR A 58 -7.59 7.04 -2.94
C THR A 58 -7.23 5.62 -3.40
N SER A 59 -6.00 5.41 -3.89
CA SER A 59 -5.54 4.07 -4.25
C SER A 59 -5.21 3.23 -3.02
N GLY A 60 -5.93 2.11 -2.84
CA GLY A 60 -5.69 1.17 -1.74
C GLY A 60 -4.26 0.63 -1.73
N HIS A 61 -3.74 0.23 -2.90
CA HIS A 61 -2.34 -0.23 -2.99
C HIS A 61 -1.37 0.83 -2.47
N SER A 62 -1.56 2.10 -2.84
CA SER A 62 -0.70 3.19 -2.37
C SER A 62 -0.76 3.39 -0.85
N VAL A 63 -1.95 3.38 -0.25
CA VAL A 63 -2.13 3.55 1.21
C VAL A 63 -1.50 2.38 1.97
N ILE A 64 -1.92 1.16 1.63
CA ILE A 64 -1.57 -0.09 2.33
C ILE A 64 -0.08 -0.38 2.20
N SER A 65 0.49 -0.28 1.00
CA SER A 65 1.91 -0.56 0.79
C SER A 65 2.77 0.47 1.53
N ARG A 66 2.39 1.75 1.52
CA ARG A 66 3.15 2.78 2.25
C ARG A 66 3.10 2.57 3.75
N THR A 67 1.93 2.27 4.33
CA THR A 67 1.81 1.95 5.76
C THR A 67 2.70 0.78 6.15
N SER A 68 2.64 -0.32 5.40
CA SER A 68 3.47 -1.51 5.66
C SER A 68 4.95 -1.19 5.56
N ALA A 69 5.38 -0.47 4.51
CA ALA A 69 6.77 -0.10 4.34
C ALA A 69 7.27 0.79 5.48
N LYS A 70 6.48 1.78 5.90
CA LYS A 70 6.81 2.65 7.03
C LYS A 70 7.04 1.86 8.31
N ILE A 71 6.14 0.92 8.63
CA ILE A 71 6.23 0.07 9.83
C ILE A 71 7.44 -0.87 9.72
N LEU A 72 7.60 -1.56 8.59
CA LEU A 72 8.72 -2.47 8.37
C LEU A 72 10.06 -1.75 8.42
N THR A 73 10.19 -0.57 7.81
CA THR A 73 11.39 0.27 7.91
C THR A 73 11.69 0.68 9.34
N LYS A 74 10.66 0.98 10.15
CA LYS A 74 10.86 1.31 11.58
C LYS A 74 11.36 0.11 12.38
N VAL A 75 10.86 -1.10 12.09
CA VAL A 75 11.13 -2.30 12.89
C VAL A 75 12.41 -3.00 12.44
N LEU A 76 12.60 -3.19 11.14
CA LEU A 76 13.69 -3.97 10.55
C LEU A 76 14.84 -3.10 10.00
N GLY A 77 14.67 -1.78 10.02
CA GLY A 77 15.67 -0.82 9.57
C GLY A 77 15.42 -0.26 8.17
N ASP A 78 16.09 0.85 7.88
CA ASP A 78 16.08 1.47 6.56
C ASP A 78 17.08 0.78 5.62
N ASN A 79 16.86 0.88 4.30
CA ASN A 79 17.65 0.21 3.26
C ASN A 79 17.78 -1.31 3.45
N PHE A 80 16.73 -1.95 3.96
CA PHE A 80 16.62 -3.40 4.05
C PHE A 80 16.42 -4.00 2.65
N GLU A 81 17.46 -4.60 2.09
CA GLU A 81 17.41 -5.28 0.79
C GLU A 81 16.75 -6.65 0.91
N PHE A 82 15.83 -6.97 0.00
CA PHE A 82 15.17 -8.27 -0.06
C PHE A 82 14.78 -8.68 -1.48
N LEU A 83 14.79 -9.99 -1.69
CA LEU A 83 14.19 -10.63 -2.85
C LEU A 83 12.74 -11.01 -2.51
N ASP A 84 11.79 -10.35 -3.17
CA ASP A 84 10.37 -10.68 -3.08
C ASP A 84 10.04 -11.87 -3.98
N THR A 85 9.80 -13.03 -3.37
CA THR A 85 9.37 -14.28 -4.03
C THR A 85 7.87 -14.57 -3.84
N THR A 86 7.11 -13.64 -3.22
CA THR A 86 5.74 -13.90 -2.78
C THR A 86 4.79 -14.27 -3.93
N GLU A 87 5.07 -13.76 -5.13
CA GLU A 87 4.28 -13.95 -6.34
C GLU A 87 4.71 -15.15 -7.22
N GLU A 88 5.80 -15.86 -6.88
CA GLU A 88 6.27 -17.00 -7.69
C GLU A 88 5.26 -18.14 -7.77
N LYS A 89 4.56 -18.39 -6.66
CA LYS A 89 3.46 -19.37 -6.61
C LYS A 89 2.26 -18.98 -7.49
N TYR A 90 2.18 -17.72 -7.94
CA TYR A 90 1.16 -17.21 -8.85
C TYR A 90 1.70 -17.02 -10.28
N GLY A 91 2.91 -17.52 -10.59
CA GLY A 91 3.48 -17.54 -11.94
C GLY A 91 4.25 -16.29 -12.33
N LEU A 92 4.53 -15.38 -11.40
CA LEU A 92 5.36 -14.19 -11.64
C LEU A 92 6.81 -14.43 -11.18
N LYS A 93 7.76 -13.67 -11.73
CA LYS A 93 9.17 -13.77 -11.33
C LYS A 93 9.42 -12.99 -10.05
N ALA A 94 10.35 -13.48 -9.23
CA ALA A 94 10.85 -12.73 -8.09
C ALA A 94 11.42 -11.36 -8.48
N ARG A 95 11.30 -10.38 -7.58
CA ARG A 95 11.79 -9.00 -7.76
C ARG A 95 12.66 -8.59 -6.58
N ASN A 96 13.78 -7.91 -6.85
CA ASN A 96 14.67 -7.43 -5.80
C ASN A 96 14.39 -5.96 -5.49
N TYR A 97 14.37 -5.61 -4.21
CA TYR A 97 14.20 -4.25 -3.73
C TYR A 97 15.28 -3.92 -2.70
N LYS A 98 15.78 -2.69 -2.71
CA LYS A 98 16.79 -2.19 -1.77
C LYS A 98 16.17 -1.66 -0.47
N SER A 99 14.85 -1.47 -0.44
CA SER A 99 14.11 -1.05 0.76
C SER A 99 12.62 -1.38 0.63
N PHE A 100 11.92 -1.46 1.77
CA PHE A 100 10.46 -1.57 1.77
C PHE A 100 9.78 -0.36 1.13
N ILE A 101 10.40 0.82 1.26
CA ILE A 101 9.89 2.07 0.67
C ILE A 101 9.94 2.02 -0.86
N GLU A 102 11.04 1.51 -1.44
CA GLU A 102 11.16 1.28 -2.88
C GLU A 102 10.07 0.31 -3.38
N ALA A 103 9.86 -0.81 -2.68
CA ALA A 103 8.80 -1.77 -3.02
C ALA A 103 7.40 -1.13 -2.96
N ALA A 104 7.14 -0.29 -1.95
CA ALA A 104 5.86 0.41 -1.82
C ALA A 104 5.66 1.49 -2.88
N ASP A 105 6.71 2.21 -3.26
CA ASP A 105 6.67 3.17 -4.37
C ASP A 105 6.39 2.48 -5.70
N GLU A 106 7.04 1.35 -5.95
CA GLU A 106 6.77 0.54 -7.15
C GLU A 106 5.32 0.02 -7.17
N ALA A 107 4.84 -0.51 -6.04
CA ALA A 107 3.45 -0.94 -5.92
C ALA A 107 2.45 0.20 -6.19
N ALA A 108 2.76 1.41 -5.72
CA ALA A 108 1.92 2.59 -5.91
C ALA A 108 1.89 3.04 -7.38
N ILE A 109 3.06 3.23 -8.02
CA ILE A 109 3.13 3.68 -9.42
C ILE A 109 2.64 2.62 -10.41
N SER A 110 2.71 1.33 -10.05
CA SER A 110 2.19 0.23 -10.87
C SER A 110 0.73 0.42 -11.26
N ARG A 111 -0.04 1.20 -10.48
CA ARG A 111 -1.45 1.43 -10.76
C ARG A 111 -1.72 2.45 -11.87
N ILE A 112 -0.76 3.35 -12.15
CA ILE A 112 -0.77 4.14 -13.39
C ILE A 112 -0.48 3.24 -14.58
N TRP A 113 0.57 2.41 -14.48
CA TRP A 113 0.93 1.50 -15.57
C TRP A 113 -0.20 0.51 -15.87
N GLY A 114 -0.94 0.11 -14.83
CA GLY A 114 -2.16 -0.68 -14.96
C GLY A 114 -3.34 0.04 -15.60
N GLY A 115 -3.32 1.37 -15.70
CA GLY A 115 -4.39 2.18 -16.30
C GLY A 115 -5.62 2.39 -15.44
N ILE A 116 -5.55 2.10 -14.13
CA ILE A 116 -6.76 2.02 -13.28
C ILE A 116 -6.87 3.10 -12.19
N HIS A 117 -5.84 3.94 -12.05
CA HIS A 117 -5.82 5.04 -11.09
C HIS A 117 -5.29 6.33 -11.72
N TYR A 118 -5.74 7.48 -11.20
CA TYR A 118 -5.15 8.78 -11.50
C TYR A 118 -3.98 9.08 -10.57
N MET A 119 -3.11 10.00 -10.98
CA MET A 119 -1.95 10.40 -10.17
C MET A 119 -2.27 10.93 -8.76
N PRO A 120 -3.34 11.72 -8.56
CA PRO A 120 -3.74 12.14 -7.23
C PRO A 120 -4.07 10.98 -6.29
N ALA A 121 -4.78 9.94 -6.76
CA ALA A 121 -5.13 8.79 -5.93
C ALA A 121 -3.90 8.03 -5.41
N ILE A 122 -2.81 8.05 -6.19
CA ILE A 122 -1.54 7.42 -5.83
C ILE A 122 -0.74 8.31 -4.88
N THR A 123 -0.43 9.55 -5.28
CA THR A 123 0.42 10.45 -4.49
C THR A 123 -0.21 10.82 -3.15
N LEU A 124 -1.53 11.03 -3.09
CA LEU A 124 -2.25 11.30 -1.86
C LEU A 124 -2.53 10.01 -1.06
N GLY A 125 -2.68 8.87 -1.73
CA GLY A 125 -2.74 7.56 -1.09
C GLY A 125 -1.45 7.22 -0.34
N VAL A 126 -0.28 7.47 -0.95
CA VAL A 126 1.03 7.33 -0.29
C VAL A 126 1.08 8.21 0.98
N LYS A 127 0.74 9.50 0.87
CA LYS A 127 0.71 10.40 2.04
C LYS A 127 -0.27 9.96 3.13
N GLN A 128 -1.40 9.37 2.74
CA GLN A 128 -2.37 8.81 3.69
C GLN A 128 -1.77 7.59 4.42
N GLY A 129 -1.11 6.69 3.70
CA GLY A 129 -0.43 5.53 4.30
C GLY A 129 0.71 5.91 5.25
N ASP A 130 1.50 6.93 4.90
CA ASP A 130 2.53 7.47 5.80
C ASP A 130 1.93 7.91 7.15
N LYS A 131 0.80 8.63 7.12
CA LYS A 131 0.11 9.10 8.33
C LYS A 131 -0.44 7.95 9.17
N VAL A 132 -0.98 6.90 8.54
CA VAL A 132 -1.45 5.71 9.26
C VAL A 132 -0.27 5.00 9.92
N GLY A 133 0.83 4.80 9.19
CA GLY A 133 2.06 4.20 9.73
C GLY A 133 2.60 4.98 10.93
N ASP A 134 2.71 6.31 10.81
CA ASP A 134 3.13 7.19 11.92
C ASP A 134 2.18 7.08 13.12
N PHE A 135 0.87 7.06 12.87
CA PHE A 135 -0.13 6.93 13.94
C PHE A 135 0.01 5.59 14.69
N VAL A 136 0.04 4.46 13.97
CA VAL A 136 0.16 3.12 14.55
C VAL A 136 1.43 3.00 15.39
N LEU A 137 2.57 3.46 14.86
CA LEU A 137 3.85 3.44 15.55
C LEU A 137 3.87 4.35 16.80
N SER A 138 3.07 5.42 16.81
CA SER A 138 2.96 6.31 17.96
C SER A 138 2.09 5.74 19.10
N GLN A 139 1.09 4.91 18.77
CA GLN A 139 0.13 4.39 19.74
C GLN A 139 0.53 3.03 20.31
N LEU A 140 1.21 2.19 19.52
CA LEU A 140 1.53 0.82 19.92
C LEU A 140 2.97 0.69 20.42
N ASN A 141 3.14 0.72 21.74
CA ASN A 141 4.38 0.27 22.39
C ASN A 141 4.17 -1.13 22.98
N LEU A 142 4.43 -2.16 22.18
CA LEU A 142 4.20 -3.55 22.57
C LEU A 142 5.43 -4.23 23.21
N ILE A 143 6.56 -3.53 23.26
CA ILE A 143 7.77 -4.02 23.94
C ILE A 143 7.76 -3.48 25.36
N ASP A 144 7.45 -4.35 26.32
CA ASP A 144 7.60 -4.03 27.73
C ASP A 144 9.09 -4.06 28.11
N GLN A 145 9.68 -2.88 28.27
CA GLN A 145 11.07 -2.73 28.73
C GLN A 145 11.29 -3.33 30.12
N SER A 146 10.24 -3.55 30.92
CA SER A 146 10.35 -4.18 32.24
C SER A 146 10.64 -5.69 32.19
N ILE A 147 10.39 -6.34 31.04
CA ILE A 147 10.60 -7.78 30.84
C ILE A 147 11.95 -8.06 30.14
N SER A 148 12.54 -7.03 29.53
CA SER A 148 13.75 -7.16 28.70
C SER A 148 15.07 -7.21 29.50
N ASN A 149 15.00 -7.06 30.83
CA ASN A 149 16.15 -7.06 31.75
C ASN A 149 16.24 -8.36 32.60
N LYS A 150 15.77 -9.50 32.08
CA LYS A 150 15.98 -10.81 32.71
C LYS A 150 16.86 -11.70 31.84
#